data_AF-A0A091WGM2-F1
#
_entry.id   AF-A0A091WGM2-F1
#
_cell.length_a   1.000
_cell.length_b   1.000
_cell.length_c   1.000
_cell.angle_alpha   90.00
_cell.angle_beta   90.00
_cell.angle_gamma   90.00
#
_symmetry.space_group_name_H-M   'P 1'
#
loop_
_entity.id
_entity.type
_entity.pdbx_description
1 polymer ?
#
loop_
_entity_poly.entity_id
_entity_poly.type
_entity_poly.pdbx_seq_one_letter_code
_entity_poly.pdbx_strand_id
1 'polypeptide(L)'
;MSSTRHQSLFFASLPELQKLCATTVTLSSQIPENETRSTQIKICRQLLFLHQDILSAPVIGTLNQISVVMAIPFYKSGICQAYVEKHGATVSAERCDSS
;
A
#
# COMPACT_ATOMS: atom_id res chain seq x y z
N MET A 1 -11.66 -27.55 42.99
CA MET A 1 -11.71 -26.16 42.48
C MET A 1 -10.63 -26.01 41.41
N SER A 2 -10.95 -26.25 40.14
CA SER A 2 -10.02 -26.02 39.03
C SER A 2 -10.22 -24.62 38.48
N SER A 3 -9.35 -23.69 38.85
CA SER A 3 -9.31 -22.35 38.29
C SER A 3 -8.75 -22.40 36.87
N THR A 4 -9.61 -22.70 35.89
CA THR A 4 -9.31 -22.50 34.47
C THR A 4 -9.15 -21.00 34.22
N ARG A 5 -7.92 -20.50 34.30
CA ARG A 5 -7.56 -19.15 33.85
C ARG A 5 -7.81 -19.10 32.35
N HIS A 6 -8.87 -18.39 31.95
CA HIS A 6 -9.16 -18.14 30.54
C HIS A 6 -8.05 -17.23 30.02
N GLN A 7 -7.26 -17.70 29.05
CA GLN A 7 -6.32 -16.83 28.36
C GLN A 7 -7.13 -15.76 27.61
N SER A 8 -6.95 -14.49 27.98
CA SER A 8 -7.54 -13.39 27.24
C SER A 8 -6.98 -13.41 25.82
N LEU A 9 -7.85 -13.66 24.84
CA LEU A 9 -7.50 -13.54 23.44
C LEU A 9 -7.40 -12.04 23.13
N PHE A 10 -6.17 -11.57 22.94
CA PHE A 10 -5.94 -10.23 22.43
C PHE A 10 -6.20 -10.24 20.93
N PHE A 11 -7.31 -9.65 20.52
CA PHE A 11 -7.55 -9.38 19.11
C PHE A 11 -6.72 -8.16 18.70
N ALA A 12 -6.12 -8.21 17.52
CA ALA A 12 -5.57 -7.00 16.92
C ALA A 12 -6.72 -6.01 16.74
N SER A 13 -6.56 -4.79 17.27
CA SER A 13 -7.50 -3.71 17.01
C SER A 13 -7.58 -3.46 15.51
N LEU A 14 -8.79 -3.23 14.99
CA LEU A 14 -8.94 -2.79 13.60
C LEU A 14 -8.19 -1.47 13.40
N PRO A 15 -7.51 -1.28 12.26
CA PRO A 15 -6.88 -0.01 11.97
C PRO A 15 -7.94 1.09 11.88
N GLU A 16 -7.58 2.28 12.38
CA GLU A 16 -8.44 3.46 12.27
C GLU A 16 -8.49 3.93 10.81
N LEU A 17 -9.53 3.53 10.07
CA LEU A 17 -9.67 3.82 8.64
C LEU A 17 -9.54 5.32 8.31
N GLN A 18 -10.03 6.20 9.19
CA GLN A 18 -9.91 7.67 9.08
C GLN A 18 -8.46 8.20 9.07
N LYS A 19 -7.50 7.39 9.52
CA LYS A 19 -6.06 7.72 9.52
C LYS A 19 -5.32 7.14 8.31
N LEU A 20 -6.03 6.43 7.43
CA LEU A 20 -5.49 5.80 6.24
C LEU A 20 -5.97 6.51 4.98
N CYS A 21 -5.21 6.39 3.91
CA CYS A 21 -5.60 6.80 2.56
C CYS A 21 -5.31 5.68 1.56
N ALA A 22 -6.10 5.65 0.49
CA ALA A 22 -5.92 4.73 -0.62
C ALA A 22 -5.51 5.51 -1.87
N THR A 23 -4.38 5.17 -2.46
CA THR A 23 -3.85 5.80 -3.67
C THR A 23 -3.56 4.74 -4.73
N THR A 24 -3.62 5.12 -6.00
CA THR A 24 -3.23 4.26 -7.12
C THR A 24 -1.85 4.68 -7.63
N VAL A 25 -0.92 3.73 -7.65
CA VAL A 25 0.37 3.86 -8.35
C VAL A 25 0.19 3.35 -9.78
N THR A 26 0.51 4.19 -10.77
CA THR A 26 0.43 3.85 -12.20
C THR A 26 1.84 3.72 -12.78
N LEU A 27 2.15 2.57 -13.35
CA LEU A 27 3.42 2.32 -14.04
C LEU A 27 3.44 3.08 -15.38
N SER A 28 4.61 3.63 -15.73
CA SER A 28 4.84 4.31 -17.00
C SER A 28 4.52 3.39 -18.19
N SER A 29 3.91 3.96 -19.22
CA SER A 29 3.67 3.28 -20.51
C SER A 29 4.96 2.94 -21.27
N GLN A 30 6.11 3.43 -20.80
CA GLN A 30 7.43 3.10 -21.35
C GLN A 30 7.91 1.71 -20.92
N ILE A 31 7.29 1.11 -19.90
CA ILE A 31 7.63 -0.24 -19.44
C ILE A 31 6.99 -1.25 -20.40
N PRO A 32 7.76 -2.19 -20.98
CA PRO A 32 7.22 -3.23 -21.86
C PRO A 32 6.11 -4.05 -21.19
N GLU A 33 5.05 -4.39 -21.94
CA GLU A 33 3.91 -5.13 -21.41
C GLU A 33 4.31 -6.47 -20.77
N ASN A 34 5.25 -7.18 -21.39
CA ASN A 34 5.79 -8.45 -20.87
C ASN A 34 6.53 -8.30 -19.54
N GLU A 35 7.07 -7.12 -19.24
CA GLU A 35 7.77 -6.81 -18.00
C GLU A 35 6.86 -6.20 -16.94
N THR A 36 5.74 -5.60 -17.35
CA THR A 36 4.86 -4.78 -16.51
C THR A 36 4.40 -5.54 -15.25
N ARG A 37 3.95 -6.79 -15.40
CA ARG A 37 3.52 -7.62 -14.25
C ARG A 37 4.67 -7.91 -13.28
N SER A 38 5.87 -8.16 -13.80
CA SER A 38 7.05 -8.39 -12.96
C SER A 38 7.42 -7.13 -12.18
N THR A 39 7.28 -5.96 -12.81
CA THR A 39 7.52 -4.65 -12.20
C THR A 39 6.49 -4.33 -11.12
N GLN A 40 5.20 -4.62 -11.35
CA GLN A 40 4.17 -4.48 -10.32
C GLN A 40 4.51 -5.30 -9.07
N ILE A 41 4.90 -6.57 -9.24
CA ILE A 41 5.26 -7.46 -8.14
C ILE A 41 6.49 -6.94 -7.38
N LYS A 42 7.51 -6.45 -8.11
CA LYS A 42 8.71 -5.84 -7.50
C LYS A 42 8.35 -4.61 -6.68
N ILE A 43 7.56 -3.69 -7.22
CA ILE A 43 7.13 -2.47 -6.51
C ILE A 43 6.28 -2.81 -5.29
N CYS A 44 5.31 -3.73 -5.39
CA CYS A 44 4.51 -4.14 -4.23
C CYS A 44 5.39 -4.69 -3.10
N ARG A 45 6.33 -5.57 -3.45
CA ARG A 45 7.26 -6.16 -2.49
C ARG A 45 8.17 -5.10 -1.87
N GLN A 46 8.62 -4.13 -2.65
CA GLN A 46 9.47 -3.05 -2.19
C GLN A 46 8.74 -2.07 -1.27
N LEU A 47 7.49 -1.71 -1.59
CA LEU A 47 6.65 -0.86 -0.75
C LEU A 47 6.40 -1.49 0.62
N LEU A 48 6.20 -2.81 0.67
CA LEU A 48 6.11 -3.56 1.93
C LEU A 48 7.37 -3.41 2.81
N PHE A 49 8.56 -3.35 2.19
CA PHE A 49 9.82 -3.12 2.92
C PHE A 49 10.07 -1.66 3.25
N LEU A 50 9.42 -0.72 2.57
CA LEU A 50 9.58 0.71 2.79
C LEU A 50 8.92 1.15 4.10
N HIS A 51 7.74 0.61 4.41
CA HIS A 51 7.03 0.92 5.65
C HIS A 51 6.10 -0.23 6.04
N GLN A 52 6.14 -0.64 7.31
CA GLN A 52 5.45 -1.82 7.82
C GLN A 52 3.93 -1.78 7.62
N ASP A 53 3.33 -0.59 7.69
CA ASP A 53 1.88 -0.40 7.58
C ASP A 53 1.39 -0.09 6.15
N ILE A 54 2.22 -0.29 5.12
CA ILE A 54 1.76 -0.18 3.72
C ILE A 54 1.17 -1.52 3.27
N LEU A 55 -0.04 -1.44 2.72
CA LEU A 55 -0.64 -2.51 1.95
C LEU A 55 -0.58 -2.15 0.47
N SER A 56 -0.11 -3.06 -0.38
CA SER A 56 -0.08 -2.84 -1.82
C SER A 56 -0.46 -4.10 -2.58
N ALA A 57 -1.20 -3.93 -3.68
CA ALA A 57 -1.61 -5.03 -4.55
C ALA A 57 -1.83 -4.56 -5.99
N PRO A 58 -1.47 -5.37 -7.00
CA PRO A 58 -1.86 -5.11 -8.38
C PRO A 58 -3.39 -5.01 -8.51
N VAL A 59 -3.88 -4.00 -9.23
CA VAL A 59 -5.33 -3.82 -9.44
C VAL A 59 -5.83 -4.86 -10.46
N ILE A 60 -6.86 -5.62 -10.08
CA ILE A 60 -7.46 -6.66 -10.92
C ILE A 60 -8.03 -6.01 -12.19
N GLY A 61 -7.74 -6.59 -13.36
CA GLY A 61 -8.26 -6.11 -14.65
C GLY A 61 -7.46 -4.97 -15.28
N THR A 62 -6.40 -4.50 -14.63
CA THR A 62 -5.48 -3.50 -15.18
C THR A 62 -4.06 -4.04 -15.21
N LEU A 63 -3.30 -3.70 -16.25
CA LEU A 63 -1.93 -4.20 -16.41
C LEU A 63 -0.89 -3.34 -15.67
N ASN A 64 -1.16 -2.05 -15.45
CA ASN A 64 -0.15 -1.09 -15.01
C ASN A 64 -0.48 -0.37 -13.69
N GLN A 65 -1.50 -0.80 -12.94
CA GLN A 65 -1.89 -0.12 -11.70
C GLN A 65 -1.67 -0.99 -10.46
N ILE A 66 -1.33 -0.33 -9.35
CA ILE A 66 -1.17 -0.91 -8.02
C ILE A 66 -1.99 -0.07 -7.06
N SER A 67 -2.89 -0.69 -6.31
CA SER A 67 -3.58 -0.03 -5.21
C SER A 67 -2.67 -0.05 -3.98
N VAL A 68 -2.54 1.10 -3.31
CA VAL A 68 -1.71 1.26 -2.12
C VAL A 68 -2.52 1.91 -1.01
N VAL A 69 -2.59 1.26 0.15
CA VAL A 69 -3.18 1.80 1.37
C VAL A 69 -2.07 2.07 2.37
N MET A 70 -2.04 3.28 2.94
CA MET A 70 -1.01 3.72 3.87
C MET A 70 -1.55 4.74 4.86
N ALA A 71 -0.80 5.02 5.92
CA ALA A 71 -1.14 6.07 6.87
C ALA A 71 -1.01 7.47 6.23
N ILE A 72 -1.96 8.37 6.50
CA ILE A 72 -1.98 9.74 5.98
C ILE A 72 -0.68 10.51 6.30
N PRO A 73 -0.07 10.42 7.51
CA PRO A 73 1.21 11.07 7.78
C PRO A 73 2.34 10.57 6.88
N PHE A 74 2.35 9.26 6.58
CA PHE A 74 3.34 8.67 5.68
C PHE A 74 3.11 9.12 4.24
N TYR A 75 1.86 9.17 3.77
CA TYR A 75 1.53 9.73 2.45
C TYR A 75 2.02 11.17 2.31
N LYS A 76 1.71 12.03 3.30
CA LYS A 76 2.11 13.45 3.32
C LYS A 76 3.62 13.68 3.39
N SER A 77 4.40 12.69 3.81
CA SER A 77 5.86 12.78 3.82
C SER A 77 6.49 12.82 2.41
N GLY A 78 5.75 12.38 1.38
CA GLY A 78 6.25 12.27 0.01
C GLY A 78 7.21 11.10 -0.24
N ILE A 79 7.59 10.33 0.79
CA ILE A 79 8.53 9.21 0.67
C ILE A 79 8.03 8.16 -0.33
N CYS A 80 6.74 7.80 -0.26
CA CYS A 80 6.14 6.85 -1.20
C CYS A 80 6.21 7.35 -2.65
N GLN A 81 5.88 8.63 -2.85
CA GLN A 81 5.90 9.25 -4.17
C GLN A 81 7.30 9.25 -4.77
N ALA A 82 8.29 9.77 -4.03
CA ALA A 82 9.68 9.79 -4.47
C ALA A 82 10.21 8.37 -4.78
N TYR A 83 9.76 7.36 -4.01
CA TYR A 83 10.14 5.98 -4.23
C TYR A 83 9.59 5.42 -5.55
N VAL A 84 8.29 5.57 -5.81
CA VAL A 84 7.69 4.99 -7.03
C VAL A 84 8.10 5.75 -8.29
N GLU A 85 8.34 7.06 -8.19
CA GLU A 85 8.90 7.88 -9.29
C GLU A 85 10.28 7.37 -9.72
N LYS A 86 11.14 7.00 -8.76
CA LYS A 86 12.44 6.36 -9.05
C LYS A 86 12.30 5.05 -9.84
N HIS A 87 11.15 4.38 -9.75
CA HIS A 87 10.85 3.13 -10.44
C HIS A 87 9.98 3.33 -11.69
N GLY A 88 9.90 4.57 -12.22
CA GLY A 88 9.15 4.87 -13.43
C GLY A 88 7.63 4.77 -13.26
N ALA A 89 7.12 5.05 -12.06
CA ALA A 89 5.70 5.02 -11.75
C ALA A 89 5.27 6.34 -11.09
N THR A 90 3.97 6.65 -11.16
CA THR A 90 3.39 7.88 -10.59
C THR A 90 2.32 7.54 -9.57
N VAL A 91 2.19 8.38 -8.54
CA VAL A 91 1.13 8.28 -7.54
C VAL A 91 -0.02 9.18 -7.94
N SER A 92 -1.23 8.64 -8.01
CA SER A 92 -2.46 9.44 -8.17
C SER A 92 -2.92 9.97 -6.82
N ALA A 93 -3.36 11.23 -6.78
CA ALA A 93 -3.96 11.82 -5.59
C ALA A 93 -5.43 11.37 -5.48
N GLU A 94 -5.67 10.13 -5.05
CA GLU A 94 -7.02 9.66 -4.74
C GLU A 94 -7.24 9.56 -3.22
N ARG A 95 -8.42 10.01 -2.80
CA ARG A 95 -9.02 10.08 -1.45
C ARG A 95 -8.07 9.83 -0.26
N CYS A 96 -7.40 10.89 0.16
CA CYS A 96 -7.30 11.16 1.59
C CYS A 96 -8.62 11.84 1.99
N ASP A 97 -9.58 11.11 2.54
CA ASP A 97 -10.76 11.74 3.14
C ASP A 97 -10.30 12.50 4.39
N SER A 98 -9.88 13.74 4.21
CA SER A 98 -9.67 14.69 5.30
C SER A 98 -11.04 15.11 5.82
N SER A 99 -11.55 14.39 6.82
CA SER A 99 -12.55 14.94 7.74
C SER A 99 -11.88 15.90 8.73
#